data_AF-A0A3S3QZ16-F1
#
_entry.id   AF-A0A3S3QZ16-F1
#
_cell.length_a   1.000
_cell.length_b   1.000
_cell.length_c   1.000
_cell.angle_alpha   90.00
_cell.angle_beta   90.00
_cell.angle_gamma   90.00
#
_symmetry.space_group_name_H-M   'P 1'
#
loop_
_entity.id
_entity.type
_entity.pdbx_description
1 polymer ?
#
loop_
_entity_poly.entity_id
_entity_poly.type
_entity_poly.pdbx_seq_one_letter_code
_entity_poly.pdbx_strand_id
1 'polypeptide(L)'
;MEATIRFWRDLMGMRLIHGYGEVDFRQYFFEIDEQSCLSFFEWEGAEPVAKKLHGQPSSGPRVFDHLAFGMDSEEEVRALKDKLEAAGFACSDMIDHDFIHSVYSFDPNGIAIEFCYEVKGREIRRNPVVNDSNPPPAILVGLEPQPGIWPKVTDPTPQEEWEVKAGDSSGFFKK
;
A
#
# COMPACT_ATOMS: atom_id res chain seq x y z
N MET A 1 11.39 5.60 12.83
CA MET A 1 9.98 5.58 13.28
C MET A 1 9.39 6.97 13.52
N GLU A 2 10.05 7.91 14.22
CA GLU A 2 9.48 9.24 14.48
C GLU A 2 8.96 9.94 13.21
N ALA A 3 9.79 10.03 12.15
CA ALA A 3 9.39 10.62 10.87
C ALA A 3 8.20 9.89 10.23
N THR A 4 8.16 8.56 10.30
CA THR A 4 7.04 7.72 9.83
C THR A 4 5.74 8.08 10.55
N ILE A 5 5.76 8.22 11.87
CA ILE A 5 4.58 8.61 12.66
C ILE A 5 4.13 10.02 12.26
N ARG A 6 5.03 10.99 12.19
CA ARG A 6 4.69 12.37 11.79
C ARG A 6 4.09 12.43 10.40
N PHE A 7 4.64 11.65 9.47
CA PHE A 7 4.10 11.60 8.12
C PHE A 7 2.72 10.94 8.09
N TRP A 8 2.59 9.69 8.51
CA TRP A 8 1.33 8.95 8.34
C TRP A 8 0.21 9.40 9.28
N ARG A 9 0.53 9.71 10.55
CA ARG A 9 -0.48 10.15 11.52
C ARG A 9 -0.79 11.64 11.38
N ASP A 10 0.23 12.49 11.44
CA ASP A 10 0.02 13.93 11.56
C ASP A 10 -0.22 14.59 10.19
N LEU A 11 0.56 14.22 9.17
CA LEU A 11 0.44 14.81 7.83
C LEU A 11 -0.62 14.10 6.98
N MET A 12 -0.66 12.78 6.94
CA MET A 12 -1.66 12.03 6.15
C MET A 12 -2.98 11.85 6.89
N GLY A 13 -3.03 12.11 8.20
CA GLY A 13 -4.26 12.03 9.00
C GLY A 13 -4.71 10.62 9.35
N MET A 14 -3.87 9.60 9.15
CA MET A 14 -4.22 8.22 9.48
C MET A 14 -4.19 7.98 10.98
N ARG A 15 -5.11 7.16 11.49
CA ARG A 15 -5.12 6.80 12.90
C ARG A 15 -4.01 5.79 13.19
N LEU A 16 -3.12 6.09 14.13
CA LEU A 16 -2.22 5.10 14.73
C LEU A 16 -3.06 4.24 15.70
N ILE A 17 -3.41 3.02 15.29
CA ILE A 17 -4.37 2.17 15.98
C ILE A 17 -3.74 1.12 16.90
N HIS A 18 -2.48 0.77 16.66
CA HIS A 18 -1.71 -0.08 17.54
C HIS A 18 -0.22 0.20 17.36
N GLY A 19 0.55 -0.06 18.41
CA GLY A 19 2.00 0.04 18.35
C GLY A 19 2.60 -0.62 19.57
N TYR A 20 3.74 -1.27 19.38
CA TYR A 20 4.51 -1.88 20.44
C TYR A 20 5.99 -1.79 20.11
N GLY A 21 6.83 -1.88 21.14
CA GLY A 21 8.26 -1.84 20.94
C GLY A 21 9.05 -2.00 22.22
N GLU A 22 10.25 -2.53 22.03
CA GLU A 22 11.33 -2.65 23.00
C GLU A 22 12.49 -1.73 22.56
N VAL A 23 13.65 -1.84 23.22
CA VAL A 23 14.81 -0.98 22.92
C VAL A 23 15.24 -1.09 21.45
N ASP A 24 15.30 -2.32 20.91
CA ASP A 24 15.91 -2.62 19.60
C ASP A 24 14.89 -2.90 18.49
N PHE A 25 13.60 -2.86 18.81
CA PHE A 25 12.54 -3.25 17.88
C PHE A 25 11.25 -2.49 18.15
N ARG A 26 10.63 -1.93 17.12
CA ARG A 26 9.29 -1.33 17.20
C ARG A 26 8.43 -1.73 16.01
N GLN A 27 7.13 -1.88 16.23
CA GLN A 27 6.14 -2.05 15.17
C GLN A 27 4.91 -1.18 15.42
N TYR A 28 4.48 -0.42 14.41
CA TYR A 28 3.40 0.56 14.50
C TYR A 28 2.39 0.37 13.35
N PHE A 29 1.10 0.45 13.65
CA PHE A 29 -0.01 0.16 12.72
C PHE A 29 -0.89 1.40 12.48
N PHE A 30 -1.02 1.81 11.23
CA PHE A 30 -1.83 2.95 10.78
C PHE A 30 -3.05 2.46 10.01
N GLU A 31 -4.23 2.91 10.39
CA GLU A 31 -5.52 2.52 9.80
C GLU A 31 -5.68 3.09 8.38
N ILE A 32 -5.94 2.21 7.41
CA ILE A 32 -6.40 2.60 6.05
C ILE A 32 -7.92 2.59 6.01
N ASP A 33 -8.52 1.46 6.44
CA ASP A 33 -9.96 1.26 6.56
C ASP A 33 -10.25 0.29 7.74
N GLU A 34 -11.50 -0.14 7.91
CA GLU A 34 -11.92 -1.03 9.01
C GLU A 34 -11.22 -2.41 9.01
N GLN A 35 -10.62 -2.82 7.89
CA GLN A 35 -10.02 -4.14 7.71
C GLN A 35 -8.53 -4.08 7.34
N SER A 36 -8.03 -2.91 6.94
CA SER A 36 -6.71 -2.72 6.35
C SER A 36 -5.88 -1.73 7.15
N CYS A 37 -4.60 -2.05 7.34
CA CYS A 37 -3.64 -1.15 7.98
C CYS A 37 -2.27 -1.21 7.30
N LEU A 38 -1.53 -0.11 7.39
CA LEU A 38 -0.10 -0.10 7.13
C LEU A 38 0.65 -0.43 8.42
N SER A 39 1.64 -1.33 8.33
CA SER A 39 2.53 -1.64 9.44
C SER A 39 3.95 -1.27 9.10
N PHE A 40 4.61 -0.56 10.01
CA PHE A 40 6.02 -0.20 9.90
C PHE A 40 6.81 -0.82 11.03
N PHE A 41 7.99 -1.32 10.69
CA PHE A 41 8.97 -1.82 11.65
C PHE A 41 10.13 -0.83 11.78
N GLU A 42 10.73 -0.76 12.96
CA GLU A 42 12.00 -0.11 13.20
C GLU A 42 12.92 -1.08 13.93
N TRP A 43 14.14 -1.24 13.41
CA TRP A 43 15.23 -1.99 14.01
C TRP A 43 16.56 -1.28 13.72
N GLU A 44 17.60 -1.60 14.48
CA GLU A 44 18.92 -1.02 14.29
C GLU A 44 19.47 -1.34 12.88
N GLY A 45 20.01 -0.33 12.21
CA GLY A 45 20.57 -0.45 10.84
C GLY A 45 19.53 -0.46 9.72
N ALA A 46 18.24 -0.27 10.01
CA ALA A 46 17.24 0.00 8.97
C ALA A 46 17.50 1.37 8.34
N GLU A 47 17.68 1.40 7.01
CA GLU A 47 17.88 2.64 6.24
C GLU A 47 16.73 2.84 5.24
N PRO A 48 16.35 4.10 4.93
CA PRO A 48 15.42 4.40 3.84
C PRO A 48 15.87 3.79 2.52
N VAL A 49 14.92 3.35 1.71
CA VAL A 49 15.22 2.89 0.35
C VAL A 49 15.55 4.10 -0.55
N ALA A 50 16.41 3.89 -1.54
CA ALA A 50 16.68 4.91 -2.54
C ALA A 50 15.39 5.24 -3.32
N LYS A 51 15.05 6.53 -3.40
CA LYS A 51 13.88 6.99 -4.15
C LYS A 51 14.02 6.61 -5.63
N LYS A 52 12.95 6.07 -6.19
CA LYS A 52 12.84 5.67 -7.59
C LYS A 52 11.54 6.21 -8.16
N LEU A 53 11.58 6.79 -9.35
CA LEU A 53 10.37 7.33 -9.99
C LEU A 53 9.35 6.24 -10.26
N HIS A 54 8.10 6.51 -9.89
CA HIS A 54 6.95 5.61 -9.98
C HIS A 54 6.78 5.09 -11.41
N GLY A 55 6.60 3.77 -11.57
CA GLY A 55 6.39 3.14 -12.88
C GLY A 55 7.60 3.13 -13.81
N GLN A 56 8.75 3.73 -13.45
CA GLN A 56 9.90 3.80 -14.34
C GLN A 56 10.80 2.56 -14.26
N PRO A 57 11.43 2.12 -15.36
CA PRO A 57 12.41 1.05 -15.35
C PRO A 57 13.57 1.34 -14.37
N SER A 58 14.01 0.32 -13.64
CA SER A 58 15.24 0.34 -12.85
C SER A 58 15.81 -1.08 -12.69
N SER A 59 17.05 -1.17 -12.23
CA SER A 59 17.73 -2.44 -11.92
C SER A 59 17.78 -2.70 -10.41
N GLY A 60 18.03 -3.96 -10.02
CA GLY A 60 18.18 -4.40 -8.63
C GLY A 60 16.96 -5.15 -8.06
N PRO A 61 17.06 -5.68 -6.83
CA PRO A 61 15.95 -6.34 -6.15
C PRO A 61 14.73 -5.43 -6.04
N ARG A 62 13.54 -5.97 -6.32
CA ARG A 62 12.26 -5.28 -6.12
C ARG A 62 11.41 -6.06 -5.13
N VAL A 63 10.76 -5.34 -4.23
CA VAL A 63 9.73 -5.89 -3.34
C VAL A 63 8.34 -5.51 -3.87
N PHE A 64 8.10 -4.21 -4.15
CA PHE A 64 6.96 -3.69 -4.93
C PHE A 64 7.32 -2.30 -5.50
N ASP A 65 6.54 -1.77 -6.47
CA ASP A 65 6.87 -0.49 -7.15
C ASP A 65 6.40 0.75 -6.38
N HIS A 66 5.09 0.83 -6.11
CA HIS A 66 4.44 1.87 -5.34
C HIS A 66 3.12 1.34 -4.76
N LEU A 67 2.55 2.07 -3.81
CA LEU A 67 1.22 1.82 -3.25
C LEU A 67 0.28 2.96 -3.66
N ALA A 68 -0.91 2.63 -4.15
CA ALA A 68 -1.93 3.60 -4.55
C ALA A 68 -3.07 3.68 -3.52
N PHE A 69 -3.39 4.89 -3.08
CA PHE A 69 -4.53 5.20 -2.22
C PHE A 69 -5.62 5.88 -3.04
N GLY A 70 -6.79 5.24 -3.10
CA GLY A 70 -7.99 5.83 -3.69
C GLY A 70 -8.60 6.87 -2.77
N MET A 71 -8.81 8.09 -3.27
CA MET A 71 -9.47 9.21 -2.62
C MET A 71 -10.92 9.34 -3.14
N ASP A 72 -11.77 10.08 -2.41
CA ASP A 72 -13.19 10.18 -2.75
C ASP A 72 -13.47 11.16 -3.90
N SER A 73 -12.55 12.11 -4.14
CA SER A 73 -12.68 13.13 -5.18
C SER A 73 -11.34 13.63 -5.72
N GLU A 74 -11.36 14.23 -6.92
CA GLU A 74 -10.19 14.89 -7.48
C GLU A 74 -9.77 16.10 -6.64
N GLU A 75 -10.73 16.82 -6.07
CA GLU A 75 -10.50 17.95 -5.18
C GLU A 75 -9.69 17.54 -3.94
N GLU A 76 -9.94 16.37 -3.39
CA GLU A 76 -9.14 15.81 -2.28
C GLU A 76 -7.71 15.48 -2.70
N VAL A 77 -7.50 14.89 -3.88
CA VAL A 77 -6.15 14.62 -4.40
C VAL A 77 -5.37 15.93 -4.57
N ARG A 78 -6.02 16.99 -5.09
CA ARG A 78 -5.40 18.31 -5.25
C ARG A 78 -5.08 18.97 -3.91
N ALA A 79 -6.02 18.95 -2.97
CA ALA A 79 -5.79 19.49 -1.63
C ALA A 79 -4.68 18.74 -0.89
N LEU A 80 -4.59 17.42 -1.07
CA LEU A 80 -3.53 16.61 -0.50
C LEU A 80 -2.17 16.92 -1.12
N LYS A 81 -2.11 17.13 -2.44
CA LYS A 81 -0.89 17.60 -3.13
C LYS A 81 -0.38 18.90 -2.50
N ASP A 82 -1.25 19.91 -2.37
CA ASP A 82 -0.88 21.20 -1.78
C ASP A 82 -0.39 21.04 -0.33
N LYS A 83 -1.04 20.16 0.44
CA LYS A 83 -0.66 19.84 1.83
C LYS A 83 0.73 19.20 1.92
N LEU A 84 1.03 18.25 1.03
CA LEU A 84 2.33 17.58 0.97
C LEU A 84 3.45 18.56 0.58
N GLU A 85 3.23 19.38 -0.46
CA GLU A 85 4.21 20.36 -0.92
C GLU A 85 4.49 21.45 0.12
N ALA A 86 3.45 21.93 0.82
CA ALA A 86 3.59 22.86 1.94
C ALA A 86 4.41 22.26 3.10
N ALA A 87 4.36 20.93 3.28
CA ALA A 87 5.16 20.19 4.26
C ALA A 87 6.57 19.80 3.76
N GLY A 88 6.94 20.20 2.54
CA GLY A 88 8.25 19.92 1.95
C GLY A 88 8.39 18.56 1.26
N PHE A 89 7.27 17.85 1.04
CA PHE A 89 7.24 16.60 0.28
C PHE A 89 6.93 16.92 -1.18
N ALA A 90 7.90 16.70 -2.07
CA ALA A 90 7.71 16.93 -3.49
C ALA A 90 6.64 16.00 -4.08
N CYS A 91 5.75 16.57 -4.88
CA CYS A 91 4.73 15.84 -5.61
C CYS A 91 4.94 15.98 -7.12
N SER A 92 4.43 15.01 -7.88
CA SER A 92 4.25 15.18 -9.32
C SER A 92 3.12 16.17 -9.61
N ASP A 93 3.02 16.58 -10.88
CA ASP A 93 1.76 17.10 -11.41
C ASP A 93 0.65 16.04 -11.32
N MET A 94 -0.61 16.47 -11.53
CA MET A 94 -1.73 15.55 -11.72
C MET A 94 -1.55 14.82 -13.06
N ILE A 95 -1.50 13.50 -13.03
CA ILE A 95 -1.32 12.64 -14.19
C ILE A 95 -2.65 11.95 -14.51
N ASP A 96 -3.06 12.01 -15.78
CA ASP A 96 -4.25 11.33 -16.29
C ASP A 96 -3.87 9.97 -16.86
N HIS A 97 -4.44 8.90 -16.28
CA HIS A 97 -4.28 7.52 -16.73
C HIS A 97 -5.56 6.96 -17.37
N ASP A 98 -6.40 7.82 -17.95
CA ASP A 98 -7.72 7.56 -18.53
C ASP A 98 -8.81 7.12 -17.54
N PHE A 99 -8.49 6.27 -16.56
CA PHE A 99 -9.42 5.72 -15.57
C PHE A 99 -9.20 6.25 -14.15
N ILE A 100 -8.01 6.79 -13.87
CA ILE A 100 -7.66 7.47 -12.62
C ILE A 100 -6.88 8.74 -12.92
N HIS A 101 -7.09 9.77 -12.08
CA HIS A 101 -6.21 10.93 -11.99
C HIS A 101 -5.34 10.79 -10.74
N SER A 102 -4.03 10.92 -10.90
CA SER A 102 -3.06 10.51 -9.89
C SER A 102 -2.02 11.58 -9.60
N VAL A 103 -1.61 11.67 -8.33
CA VAL A 103 -0.44 12.44 -7.87
C VAL A 103 0.51 11.49 -7.15
N TYR A 104 1.80 11.63 -7.42
CA TYR A 104 2.85 10.77 -6.90
C TYR A 104 3.75 11.51 -5.90
N SER A 105 4.12 10.84 -4.81
CA SER A 105 5.04 11.36 -3.78
C SER A 105 5.83 10.22 -3.14
N PHE A 106 6.66 10.54 -2.14
CA PHE A 106 7.41 9.58 -1.34
C PHE A 106 7.19 9.82 0.16
N ASP A 107 7.11 8.74 0.92
CA ASP A 107 7.18 8.81 2.37
C ASP A 107 8.62 9.11 2.86
N PRO A 108 8.82 9.37 4.18
CA PRO A 108 10.14 9.63 4.74
C PRO A 108 11.14 8.46 4.58
N ASN A 109 10.65 7.24 4.35
CA ASN A 109 11.46 6.04 4.17
C ASN A 109 11.78 5.76 2.69
N GLY A 110 11.37 6.65 1.78
CA GLY A 110 11.59 6.50 0.34
C GLY A 110 10.58 5.60 -0.36
N ILE A 111 9.50 5.21 0.32
CA ILE A 111 8.41 4.41 -0.27
C ILE A 111 7.63 5.30 -1.24
N ALA A 112 7.51 4.82 -2.47
CA ALA A 112 6.75 5.47 -3.53
C ALA A 112 5.24 5.32 -3.26
N ILE A 113 4.53 6.45 -3.22
CA ILE A 113 3.08 6.51 -2.98
C ILE A 113 2.39 7.20 -4.16
N GLU A 114 1.25 6.67 -4.55
CA GLU A 114 0.28 7.26 -5.45
C GLU A 114 -1.00 7.61 -4.66
N PHE A 115 -1.54 8.81 -4.90
CA PHE A 115 -2.87 9.20 -4.46
C PHE A 115 -3.71 9.44 -5.69
N CYS A 116 -4.82 8.72 -5.81
CA CYS A 116 -5.58 8.72 -7.05
C CYS A 116 -7.09 8.81 -6.81
N TYR A 117 -7.80 9.30 -7.80
CA TYR A 117 -9.25 9.34 -7.84
C TYR A 117 -9.75 8.67 -9.13
N GLU A 118 -10.77 7.81 -9.02
CA GLU A 118 -11.36 7.11 -10.17
C GLU A 118 -12.20 8.09 -11.01
N VAL A 119 -11.82 8.25 -12.29
CA VAL A 119 -12.49 9.16 -13.21
C VAL A 119 -13.93 8.71 -13.45
N LYS A 120 -14.89 9.62 -13.25
CA LYS A 120 -16.33 9.31 -13.43
C LYS A 120 -16.62 8.73 -14.82
N GLY A 121 -17.41 7.66 -14.85
CA GLY A 121 -17.80 6.97 -16.08
C GLY A 121 -16.81 5.92 -16.57
N ARG A 122 -15.69 5.72 -15.87
CA ARG A 122 -14.72 4.65 -16.13
C ARG A 122 -14.93 3.52 -15.15
N GLU A 123 -16.04 2.77 -15.31
CA GLU A 123 -16.44 1.68 -14.40
C GLU A 123 -15.53 0.43 -14.49
N ILE A 124 -14.20 0.58 -14.34
CA ILE A 124 -13.21 -0.48 -14.55
C ILE A 124 -13.35 -1.65 -13.58
N ARG A 125 -13.91 -1.41 -12.38
CA ARG A 125 -14.21 -2.47 -11.40
C ARG A 125 -15.35 -3.36 -11.84
N ARG A 126 -16.27 -2.82 -12.63
CA ARG A 126 -17.43 -3.55 -13.18
C ARG A 126 -17.11 -4.15 -14.54
N ASN A 127 -16.36 -3.42 -15.35
CA ASN A 127 -15.99 -3.78 -16.72
C ASN A 127 -14.46 -3.72 -16.83
N PRO A 128 -13.74 -4.71 -16.30
CA PRO A 128 -12.27 -4.72 -16.35
C PRO A 128 -11.78 -4.80 -17.80
N VAL A 129 -10.73 -4.04 -18.10
CA VAL A 129 -10.14 -3.97 -19.43
C VAL A 129 -8.62 -4.15 -19.30
N VAL A 130 -8.07 -5.01 -20.15
CA VAL A 130 -6.61 -5.14 -20.33
C VAL A 130 -6.31 -4.87 -21.80
N ASN A 131 -5.45 -3.89 -22.04
CA ASN A 131 -4.97 -3.53 -23.38
C ASN A 131 -3.45 -3.77 -23.44
N ASP A 132 -3.06 -5.02 -23.69
CA ASP A 132 -1.68 -5.44 -23.83
C ASP A 132 -1.48 -6.01 -25.24
N SER A 133 -0.54 -5.46 -26.00
CA SER A 133 -0.21 -5.92 -27.36
C SER A 133 0.47 -7.29 -27.40
N ASN A 134 1.03 -7.74 -26.29
CA ASN A 134 1.73 -9.02 -26.17
C ASN A 134 1.50 -9.62 -24.76
N PRO A 135 0.24 -9.97 -24.43
CA PRO A 135 -0.12 -10.40 -23.09
C PRO A 135 0.55 -11.72 -22.73
N PRO A 136 0.93 -11.91 -21.45
CA PRO A 136 1.36 -13.21 -20.99
C PRO A 136 0.21 -14.23 -21.10
N PRO A 137 0.49 -15.54 -21.22
CA PRO A 137 -0.55 -16.56 -21.35
C PRO A 137 -1.61 -16.55 -20.26
N ALA A 138 -1.27 -16.08 -19.05
CA ALA A 138 -2.21 -15.95 -17.93
C ALA A 138 -3.36 -14.96 -18.20
N ILE A 139 -3.13 -13.91 -18.99
CA ILE A 139 -4.19 -12.95 -19.35
C ILE A 139 -5.12 -13.55 -20.41
N LEU A 140 -4.61 -14.44 -21.27
CA LEU A 140 -5.38 -15.06 -22.35
C LEU A 140 -6.50 -15.98 -21.86
N VAL A 141 -6.43 -16.46 -20.62
CA VAL A 141 -7.45 -17.34 -20.03
C VAL A 141 -8.59 -16.59 -19.33
N GLY A 142 -8.49 -15.25 -19.20
CA GLY A 142 -9.53 -14.39 -18.63
C GLY A 142 -9.01 -13.46 -17.54
N LEU A 143 -9.85 -12.47 -17.16
CA LEU A 143 -9.53 -11.47 -16.13
C LEU A 143 -10.02 -11.86 -14.74
N GLU A 144 -10.99 -12.77 -14.68
CA GLU A 144 -11.52 -13.30 -13.43
C GLU A 144 -10.60 -14.38 -12.83
N PRO A 145 -10.69 -14.64 -11.51
CA PRO A 145 -9.98 -15.74 -10.87
C PRO A 145 -10.21 -17.07 -11.59
N GLN A 146 -9.13 -17.79 -11.89
CA GLN A 146 -9.16 -19.06 -12.62
C GLN A 146 -9.10 -20.26 -11.66
N PRO A 147 -10.23 -20.90 -11.29
CA PRO A 147 -10.22 -22.05 -10.39
C PRO A 147 -9.59 -23.29 -11.05
N GLY A 148 -9.00 -24.16 -10.24
CA GLY A 148 -8.46 -25.45 -10.70
C GLY A 148 -7.03 -25.42 -11.25
N ILE A 149 -6.39 -24.24 -11.32
CA ILE A 149 -4.96 -24.12 -11.64
C ILE A 149 -4.09 -24.64 -10.50
N TRP A 150 -4.50 -24.38 -9.26
CA TRP A 150 -3.81 -24.83 -8.06
C TRP A 150 -4.40 -26.13 -7.53
N PRO A 151 -3.60 -26.98 -6.84
CA PRO A 151 -4.09 -28.20 -6.22
C PRO A 151 -5.31 -27.94 -5.33
N LYS A 152 -6.31 -28.81 -5.42
CA LYS A 152 -7.41 -28.81 -4.45
C LYS A 152 -6.87 -29.22 -3.09
N VAL A 153 -7.36 -28.60 -2.03
CA VAL A 153 -7.13 -29.08 -0.66
C VAL A 153 -7.85 -30.42 -0.52
N THR A 154 -7.08 -31.51 -0.44
CA THR A 154 -7.62 -32.88 -0.29
C THR A 154 -7.60 -33.38 1.15
N ASP A 155 -6.74 -32.78 1.98
CA ASP A 155 -6.55 -33.12 3.38
C ASP A 155 -6.42 -31.81 4.18
N PRO A 156 -7.54 -31.13 4.48
CA PRO A 156 -7.52 -29.88 5.23
C PRO A 156 -7.10 -30.14 6.67
N THR A 157 -6.31 -29.23 7.25
CA THR A 157 -5.97 -29.27 8.67
C THR A 157 -7.23 -29.37 9.53
N PRO A 158 -7.41 -30.44 10.32
CA PRO A 158 -8.55 -30.61 11.22
C PRO A 158 -8.68 -29.43 12.19
N GLN A 159 -9.90 -29.10 12.60
CA GLN A 159 -10.13 -27.96 13.49
C GLN A 159 -9.43 -28.13 14.85
N GLU A 160 -9.26 -29.38 15.29
CA GLU A 160 -8.53 -29.74 16.52
C GLU A 160 -7.03 -29.40 16.43
N GLU A 161 -6.49 -29.28 15.21
CA GLU A 161 -5.10 -28.90 14.93
C GLU A 161 -4.93 -27.41 14.62
N TRP A 162 -6.01 -26.61 14.67
CA TRP A 162 -5.93 -25.16 14.47
C TRP A 162 -5.27 -24.50 15.69
N GLU A 163 -3.95 -24.46 15.68
CA GLU A 163 -3.14 -23.82 16.72
C GLU A 163 -2.87 -22.35 16.37
N VAL A 164 -3.27 -21.43 17.25
CA VAL A 164 -2.85 -20.03 17.18
C VAL A 164 -1.59 -19.86 18.02
N LYS A 165 -0.47 -19.54 17.37
CA LYS A 165 0.79 -19.25 18.05
C LYS A 165 0.90 -17.76 18.38
N ALA A 166 1.45 -17.46 19.55
CA ALA A 166 1.73 -16.09 19.96
C ALA A 166 2.77 -15.45 19.02
N GLY A 167 2.44 -14.32 18.41
CA GLY A 167 3.38 -13.47 17.67
C GLY A 167 4.02 -12.40 18.57
N ASP A 168 4.95 -11.62 18.02
CA ASP A 168 5.75 -10.62 18.78
C ASP A 168 4.90 -9.53 19.46
N SER A 169 3.69 -9.27 18.96
CA SER A 169 2.74 -8.32 19.55
C SER A 169 1.98 -8.86 20.77
N SER A 170 2.11 -10.16 21.06
CA SER A 170 1.32 -10.83 22.11
C SER A 170 1.63 -10.24 23.49
N GLY A 171 0.60 -9.80 24.20
CA GLY A 171 0.73 -9.22 25.54
C GLY A 171 0.97 -7.70 25.58
N PHE A 172 1.14 -7.04 24.43
CA PHE A 172 1.25 -5.57 24.34
C PHE A 172 -0.11 -4.87 24.31
N PHE A 173 -1.20 -5.60 24.13
CA PHE A 173 -2.58 -5.07 24.22
C PHE A 173 -3.04 -4.99 25.69
N LYS A 174 -2.38 -4.14 26.49
CA LYS A 174 -2.80 -3.85 27.87
C LYS A 174 -3.63 -2.55 27.86
N LYS A 175 -4.85 -2.62 28.40
CA LYS A 175 -5.78 -1.48 28.54
C LYS A 175 -5.26 -0.45 29.55
#